data_AF-A0A922MLB7-F1
#
_entry.id   AF-A0A922MLB7-F1
#
_cell.length_a   1.000
_cell.length_b   1.000
_cell.length_c   1.000
_cell.angle_alpha   90.00
_cell.angle_beta   90.00
_cell.angle_gamma   90.00
#
_symmetry.space_group_name_H-M   'P 1'
#
loop_
_entity.id
_entity.type
_entity.pdbx_description
1 polymer ?
#
loop_
_entity_poly.entity_id
_entity_poly.type
_entity_poly.pdbx_seq_one_letter_code
_entity_poly.pdbx_strand_id
1 'polypeptide(L)'
;MGGAGAPLLPDSELIKLCPMCRVPIEKDEGCAQMMCKRCKHVFCWYCLASLDDDFLLRHYDKGPCKNKLGHSRASVLWHRAQVVGIFAGFGLLLLVASPLLLLAAPCIVCCKCRLCNPSTKNLEEVDEIESISPTRDEDRDQQPDRYLSD
;
A
#
# COMPACT_ATOMS: atom_id res chain seq x y z
N MET A 1 58.12 -0.89 -25.40
CA MET A 1 56.93 -0.09 -25.07
C MET A 1 55.78 -0.72 -25.84
N GLY A 2 55.00 -1.64 -25.29
CA GLY A 2 53.90 -1.43 -24.33
C GLY A 2 52.63 -1.94 -25.04
N GLY A 3 51.67 -2.64 -24.46
CA GLY A 3 51.50 -3.19 -23.11
C GLY A 3 50.49 -4.35 -23.24
N ALA A 4 50.52 -5.25 -22.27
CA ALA A 4 49.67 -6.43 -22.21
C ALA A 4 48.17 -6.06 -22.21
N GLY A 5 47.40 -6.67 -23.10
CA GLY A 5 45.94 -6.65 -23.05
C GLY A 5 45.47 -7.47 -21.85
N ALA A 6 44.97 -6.78 -20.82
CA ALA A 6 44.36 -7.40 -19.65
C ALA A 6 43.05 -8.13 -20.07
N PRO A 7 42.71 -9.27 -19.44
CA PRO A 7 41.42 -9.92 -19.64
C PRO A 7 40.30 -9.01 -19.09
N LEU A 8 39.36 -8.62 -19.96
CA LEU A 8 38.20 -7.84 -19.56
C LEU A 8 37.30 -8.69 -18.66
N LEU A 9 37.14 -8.22 -17.42
CA LEU A 9 36.29 -8.82 -16.41
C LEU A 9 34.79 -8.71 -16.81
N PRO A 10 33.97 -9.67 -16.35
CA PRO A 10 32.52 -9.73 -16.57
C PRO A 10 31.71 -8.57 -15.94
N ASP A 11 32.35 -7.62 -15.26
CA ASP A 11 31.72 -6.41 -14.69
C ASP A 11 31.22 -5.41 -15.73
N SER A 12 31.55 -5.61 -17.00
CA SER A 12 31.21 -4.71 -18.11
C SER A 12 29.71 -4.64 -18.43
N GLU A 13 28.90 -5.59 -17.95
CA GLU A 13 27.45 -5.58 -18.15
C GLU A 13 26.66 -4.81 -17.08
N LEU A 14 27.29 -4.58 -15.92
CA LEU A 14 26.69 -3.87 -14.78
C LEU A 14 27.01 -2.38 -14.81
N ILE A 15 28.11 -1.96 -15.42
CA ILE A 15 28.54 -0.55 -15.45
C ILE A 15 28.65 -0.07 -16.90
N LYS A 16 27.98 1.04 -17.23
CA LYS A 16 28.06 1.70 -18.55
C LYS A 16 28.24 3.20 -18.40
N LEU A 17 28.78 3.82 -19.45
CA LEU A 17 28.98 5.27 -19.49
C LEU A 17 27.71 5.98 -19.96
N CYS A 18 27.42 7.13 -19.34
CA CYS A 18 26.37 8.03 -19.82
C CYS A 18 26.65 8.50 -21.26
N PRO A 19 25.69 8.42 -22.19
CA PRO A 19 25.89 8.86 -23.58
C PRO A 19 26.17 10.37 -23.71
N MET A 20 25.72 11.18 -22.73
CA MET A 20 25.89 12.64 -22.75
C MET A 20 27.16 13.12 -22.05
N CYS A 21 27.40 12.70 -20.81
CA CYS A 21 28.50 13.22 -19.99
C CYS A 21 29.58 12.17 -19.65
N ARG A 22 29.46 10.95 -20.18
CA ARG A 22 30.42 9.84 -20.03
C ARG A 22 30.79 9.45 -18.60
N VAL A 23 29.99 9.83 -17.62
CA VAL A 23 30.15 9.32 -16.25
C VAL A 23 29.80 7.84 -16.20
N PRO A 24 30.53 7.01 -15.45
CA PRO A 24 30.12 5.64 -15.19
C PRO A 24 28.82 5.62 -14.39
N ILE A 25 27.92 4.75 -14.79
CA ILE A 25 26.62 4.52 -14.19
C ILE A 25 26.49 3.01 -14.00
N GLU A 26 26.18 2.61 -12.79
CA GLU A 26 25.82 1.23 -12.45
C GLU A 26 24.36 0.97 -12.78
N LYS A 27 24.06 -0.21 -13.31
CA LYS A 27 22.72 -0.64 -13.69
C LYS A 27 21.83 -0.75 -12.46
N ASP A 28 20.69 -0.06 -12.49
CA ASP A 28 19.66 -0.24 -11.47
C ASP A 28 19.05 -1.65 -11.59
N GLU A 29 18.93 -2.36 -10.46
CA GLU A 29 18.31 -3.69 -10.45
C GLU A 29 16.86 -3.60 -10.94
N GLY A 30 16.62 -4.21 -12.10
CA GLY A 30 15.31 -4.31 -12.69
C GLY A 30 14.83 -3.09 -13.49
N CYS A 31 15.57 -1.99 -13.68
CA CYS A 31 15.13 -0.93 -14.60
C CYS A 31 16.07 -0.77 -15.78
N ALA A 32 15.53 -0.75 -17.00
CA ALA A 32 16.32 -0.46 -18.20
C ALA A 32 16.28 1.02 -18.62
N GLN A 33 15.27 1.77 -18.18
CA GLN A 33 15.25 3.21 -18.35
C GLN A 33 16.03 3.83 -17.19
N MET A 34 17.17 4.43 -17.51
CA MET A 34 18.10 4.96 -16.52
C MET A 34 18.25 6.45 -16.67
N MET A 35 18.45 7.14 -15.56
CA MET A 35 18.68 8.58 -15.51
C MET A 35 20.08 8.87 -14.99
N CYS A 36 20.87 9.61 -15.76
CA CYS A 36 22.18 10.04 -15.30
C CYS A 36 22.05 11.02 -14.13
N LYS A 37 22.65 10.70 -12.98
CA LYS A 37 22.59 11.57 -11.78
C LYS A 37 23.27 12.92 -11.98
N ARG A 38 24.28 13.01 -12.86
CA ARG A 38 25.06 14.23 -13.16
C ARG A 38 24.34 15.15 -14.14
N CYS A 39 24.03 14.68 -15.35
CA CYS A 39 23.44 15.53 -16.41
C CYS A 39 21.92 15.38 -16.55
N LYS A 40 21.27 14.55 -15.73
CA LYS A 40 19.81 14.28 -15.71
C LYS A 40 19.22 13.69 -17.00
N HIS A 41 20.06 13.36 -17.96
CA HIS A 41 19.68 12.68 -19.21
C HIS A 41 19.11 11.30 -18.94
N VAL A 42 17.96 11.00 -19.55
CA VAL A 42 17.29 9.70 -19.50
C VAL A 42 17.66 8.91 -20.75
N PHE A 43 18.05 7.65 -20.57
CA PHE A 43 18.46 6.78 -21.68
C PHE A 43 18.11 5.32 -21.43
N CYS A 44 18.15 4.51 -22.49
CA CYS A 44 17.91 3.07 -22.43
C CYS A 44 19.23 2.34 -22.18
N TRP A 45 19.29 1.49 -21.16
CA TRP A 45 20.49 0.73 -20.80
C TRP A 45 20.99 -0.20 -21.91
N TYR A 46 20.09 -0.72 -22.74
CA TYR A 46 20.44 -1.71 -23.76
C TYR A 46 21.02 -1.10 -25.02
N CYS A 47 20.38 -0.05 -25.54
CA CYS A 47 20.76 0.57 -26.81
C CYS A 47 21.46 1.92 -26.64
N LEU A 48 21.54 2.44 -25.41
CA LEU A 48 22.12 3.74 -25.06
C LEU A 48 21.45 4.93 -25.78
N ALA A 49 20.28 4.73 -26.36
CA ALA A 49 19.49 5.79 -26.97
C ALA A 49 18.95 6.75 -25.90
N SER A 50 18.94 8.04 -26.24
CA SER A 50 18.26 9.06 -25.43
C SER A 50 16.76 8.81 -25.43
N LEU A 51 16.17 8.89 -24.24
CA LEU A 51 14.73 8.81 -24.00
C LEU A 51 14.17 10.13 -23.43
N ASP A 52 14.91 11.24 -23.56
CA ASP A 52 14.48 12.54 -23.00
C ASP A 52 13.16 13.02 -23.60
N ASP A 53 12.92 12.76 -24.89
CA ASP A 53 11.68 13.12 -25.59
C ASP A 53 10.61 12.00 -25.57
N ASP A 54 10.96 10.82 -25.06
CA ASP A 54 10.18 9.59 -25.19
C ASP A 54 9.43 9.24 -23.88
N PHE A 55 8.74 10.24 -23.32
CA PHE A 55 8.00 10.18 -22.06
C PHE A 55 6.96 9.05 -21.96
N LEU A 56 6.45 8.58 -23.10
CA LEU A 56 5.41 7.54 -23.16
C LEU A 56 5.96 6.11 -23.19
N LEU A 57 7.27 5.90 -22.96
CA LEU A 57 7.91 4.58 -22.99
C LEU A 57 7.73 3.83 -24.33
N ARG A 58 7.37 4.53 -25.42
CA ARG A 58 7.12 3.93 -26.74
C ARG A 58 8.30 3.13 -27.26
N HIS A 59 9.51 3.50 -26.86
CA HIS A 59 10.74 2.76 -27.11
C HIS A 59 10.66 1.28 -26.70
N TYR A 60 9.92 0.95 -25.63
CA TYR A 60 9.79 -0.42 -25.10
C TYR A 60 8.58 -1.18 -25.65
N ASP A 61 7.76 -0.57 -26.50
CA ASP A 61 6.63 -1.25 -27.17
C ASP A 61 7.03 -1.85 -28.52
N LYS A 62 8.14 -1.39 -29.12
CA LYS A 62 8.58 -1.75 -30.48
C LYS A 62 10.10 -2.00 -30.54
N GLY A 63 10.54 -2.68 -31.60
CA GLY A 63 11.96 -2.83 -31.91
C GLY A 63 12.77 -3.69 -30.92
N PRO A 64 14.11 -3.53 -30.88
CA PRO A 64 15.04 -4.42 -30.16
C PRO A 64 15.00 -4.32 -28.63
N CYS A 65 14.35 -3.27 -28.11
CA CYS A 65 14.19 -3.01 -26.68
C CYS A 65 12.80 -3.37 -26.16
N LYS A 66 11.95 -3.98 -27.00
CA LYS A 66 10.58 -4.36 -26.64
C LYS A 66 10.53 -5.23 -25.38
N ASN A 67 9.63 -4.90 -24.44
CA ASN A 67 9.42 -5.63 -23.17
C ASN A 67 10.63 -5.67 -22.21
N LYS A 68 11.68 -4.87 -22.44
CA LYS A 68 12.90 -4.90 -21.60
C LYS A 68 12.95 -3.85 -20.49
N LEU A 69 11.85 -3.15 -20.17
CA LEU A 69 11.84 -2.09 -19.16
C LEU A 69 12.22 -2.58 -17.74
N GLY A 70 11.93 -3.84 -17.45
CA GLY A 70 12.42 -4.56 -16.27
C GLY A 70 11.60 -4.41 -14.98
N HIS A 71 10.82 -3.34 -14.81
CA HIS A 71 9.94 -3.22 -13.64
C HIS A 71 8.53 -3.73 -13.95
N SER A 72 8.25 -4.83 -13.27
CA SER A 72 7.03 -5.60 -13.16
C SER A 72 5.74 -4.74 -13.20
N ARG A 73 5.10 -4.62 -14.38
CA ARG A 73 3.66 -4.30 -14.45
C ARG A 73 2.86 -5.23 -13.53
N ALA A 74 3.37 -6.45 -13.33
CA ALA A 74 2.81 -7.42 -12.42
C ALA A 74 2.93 -7.00 -10.95
N SER A 75 4.01 -6.40 -10.42
CA SER A 75 4.09 -6.06 -8.99
C SER A 75 3.04 -5.04 -8.57
N VAL A 76 2.77 -4.05 -9.42
CA VAL A 76 1.71 -3.05 -9.19
C VAL A 76 0.32 -3.69 -9.29
N LEU A 77 0.11 -4.59 -10.25
CA LEU A 77 -1.14 -5.35 -10.37
C LEU A 77 -1.33 -6.35 -9.23
N TRP A 78 -0.25 -6.99 -8.75
CA TRP A 78 -0.23 -7.88 -7.60
C TRP A 78 -0.52 -7.12 -6.31
N HIS A 79 0.05 -5.93 -6.12
CA HIS A 79 -0.27 -5.09 -4.97
C HIS A 79 -1.74 -4.67 -4.97
N ARG A 80 -2.31 -4.35 -6.14
CA ARG A 80 -3.75 -4.04 -6.28
C ARG A 80 -4.62 -5.26 -6.00
N ALA A 81 -4.27 -6.43 -6.52
CA ALA A 81 -5.02 -7.67 -6.31
C ALA A 81 -4.91 -8.17 -4.85
N GLN A 82 -3.75 -8.00 -4.21
CA GLN A 82 -3.51 -8.40 -2.83
C GLN A 82 -4.38 -7.61 -1.86
N VAL A 83 -4.49 -6.28 -2.05
CA VAL A 83 -5.35 -5.44 -1.21
C VAL A 83 -6.81 -5.87 -1.31
N VAL A 84 -7.31 -6.11 -2.53
CA VAL A 84 -8.68 -6.60 -2.74
C VAL A 84 -8.90 -7.98 -2.10
N GLY A 85 -7.94 -8.89 -2.24
CA GLY A 85 -7.99 -10.22 -1.63
C GLY A 85 -7.98 -10.19 -0.11
N ILE A 86 -7.21 -9.31 0.51
CA ILE A 86 -7.17 -9.12 1.97
C ILE A 86 -8.54 -8.64 2.47
N PHE A 87 -9.12 -7.60 1.86
CA PHE A 87 -10.42 -7.08 2.28
C PHE A 87 -11.54 -8.11 2.12
N ALA A 88 -11.58 -8.81 0.99
CA ALA A 88 -12.55 -9.89 0.77
C ALA A 88 -12.36 -11.05 1.76
N GLY A 89 -11.10 -11.43 2.03
CA GLY A 89 -10.77 -12.50 2.96
C GLY A 89 -11.14 -12.19 4.41
N PHE A 90 -10.78 -11.00 4.91
CA PHE A 90 -11.18 -10.56 6.25
C PHE A 90 -12.69 -10.42 6.38
N GLY A 91 -13.37 -9.87 5.36
CA GLY A 91 -14.83 -9.77 5.35
C GLY A 91 -15.51 -11.14 5.44
N LEU A 92 -15.08 -12.11 4.62
CA LEU A 92 -15.61 -13.47 4.66
C LEU A 92 -15.28 -14.18 5.98
N LEU A 93 -14.06 -14.01 6.49
CA LEU A 93 -13.64 -14.59 7.77
C LEU A 93 -14.50 -14.07 8.92
N LEU A 94 -14.74 -12.75 9.01
CA LEU A 94 -15.59 -12.16 10.05
C LEU A 94 -17.05 -12.58 9.92
N LEU A 95 -17.55 -12.69 8.69
CA LEU A 95 -18.91 -13.16 8.41
C LEU A 95 -19.12 -14.61 8.85
N VAL A 96 -18.12 -15.49 8.68
CA VAL A 96 -18.20 -16.90 9.12
C VAL A 96 -17.87 -17.04 10.62
N ALA A 97 -16.94 -16.24 11.12
CA ALA A 97 -16.57 -16.25 12.53
C ALA A 97 -17.72 -15.76 13.41
N SER A 98 -18.53 -14.79 12.98
CA SER A 98 -19.64 -14.27 13.78
C SER A 98 -20.66 -15.37 14.18
N PRO A 99 -21.23 -16.18 13.26
CA PRO A 99 -22.07 -17.32 13.60
C PRO A 99 -21.38 -18.39 14.44
N LEU A 100 -20.12 -18.71 14.14
CA LEU A 100 -19.36 -19.72 14.89
C LEU A 100 -19.08 -19.28 16.33
N LEU A 101 -18.76 -17.99 16.52
CA LEU A 101 -18.57 -17.39 17.84
C LEU A 101 -19.88 -17.29 18.61
N LEU A 102 -21.00 -16.98 17.96
CA LEU A 102 -22.32 -16.97 18.60
C LEU A 102 -22.77 -18.38 19.02
N LEU A 103 -22.47 -19.41 18.23
CA LEU A 103 -22.72 -20.81 18.57
C LEU A 103 -21.76 -21.33 19.65
N ALA A 104 -20.50 -20.91 19.61
CA ALA A 104 -19.49 -21.32 20.58
C ALA A 104 -19.58 -20.52 21.89
N ALA A 105 -20.12 -19.30 21.90
CA ALA A 105 -20.25 -18.45 23.08
C ALA A 105 -20.95 -19.13 24.27
N PRO A 106 -22.14 -19.75 24.12
CA PRO A 106 -22.77 -20.46 25.24
C PRO A 106 -21.93 -21.65 25.71
N CYS A 107 -21.26 -22.38 24.79
CA CYS A 107 -20.37 -23.48 25.15
C CYS A 107 -19.10 -23.00 25.86
N ILE A 108 -18.48 -21.90 25.40
CA ILE A 108 -17.28 -21.31 25.99
C ILE A 108 -17.59 -20.70 27.36
N VAL A 109 -18.74 -20.01 27.50
CA VAL A 109 -19.22 -19.47 28.77
C VAL A 109 -19.56 -20.60 29.73
N CYS A 110 -20.27 -21.66 29.32
CA CYS A 110 -20.58 -22.81 30.16
C CYS A 110 -19.36 -23.70 30.48
N CYS A 111 -18.35 -23.79 29.60
CA CYS A 111 -17.13 -24.56 29.88
C CYS A 111 -16.11 -23.78 30.72
N LYS A 112 -16.11 -22.45 30.67
CA LYS A 112 -15.25 -21.58 31.50
C LYS A 112 -15.89 -21.28 32.86
N CYS A 113 -17.22 -21.32 32.95
CA CYS A 113 -17.95 -21.34 34.20
C CYS A 113 -18.11 -22.78 34.69
N ARG A 114 -17.22 -23.23 35.59
CA ARG A 114 -17.54 -24.36 36.48
C ARG A 114 -18.66 -23.96 37.47
N LEU A 115 -19.85 -23.59 37.00
CA LEU A 115 -20.93 -23.06 37.83
C LEU A 115 -22.33 -23.27 37.21
N CYS A 116 -22.74 -24.51 37.01
CA CYS A 116 -24.17 -24.87 36.99
C CYS A 116 -24.32 -25.94 38.07
N ASN A 117 -24.95 -25.67 39.22
CA ASN A 117 -26.39 -25.42 39.49
C ASN A 117 -26.55 -24.74 40.89
N PRO A 118 -27.72 -24.27 41.42
CA PRO A 118 -29.08 -24.02 40.88
C PRO A 118 -29.70 -22.63 41.22
N SER A 119 -30.90 -22.40 40.68
CA SER A 119 -32.02 -21.63 41.28
C SER A 119 -32.29 -20.19 40.83
N THR A 120 -33.25 -20.09 39.90
CA THR A 120 -34.46 -19.23 39.96
C THR A 120 -34.32 -17.80 40.49
N LYS A 121 -34.59 -16.82 39.61
CA LYS A 121 -35.79 -15.95 39.70
C LYS A 121 -35.85 -14.89 38.60
N ASN A 122 -36.84 -15.07 37.72
CA ASN A 122 -37.82 -14.13 37.13
C ASN A 122 -37.37 -12.80 36.46
N LEU A 123 -38.20 -12.44 35.47
CA LEU A 123 -38.32 -11.20 34.67
C LEU A 123 -37.36 -11.16 33.46
N GLU A 124 -37.76 -11.24 32.19
CA GLU A 124 -39.05 -10.93 31.58
C GLU A 124 -39.71 -9.68 32.20
N GLU A 125 -39.02 -8.53 32.17
CA GLU A 125 -39.70 -7.24 32.31
C GLU A 125 -39.04 -6.21 31.36
N VAL A 126 -39.74 -5.97 30.24
CA VAL A 126 -40.11 -4.65 29.70
C VAL A 126 -38.92 -3.75 29.29
N ASP A 127 -38.62 -3.54 28.00
CA ASP A 127 -39.44 -2.81 27.00
C ASP A 127 -39.94 -1.41 27.45
N GLU A 128 -39.29 -0.76 28.44
CA GLU A 128 -39.55 0.66 28.77
C GLU A 128 -38.26 1.44 28.94
N ILE A 129 -37.74 2.00 27.84
CA ILE A 129 -37.08 3.30 27.91
C ILE A 129 -37.49 4.13 26.69
N GLU A 130 -38.79 4.41 26.58
CA GLU A 130 -39.24 5.64 25.92
C GLU A 130 -39.64 6.64 27.01
N SER A 131 -39.35 7.91 26.78
CA SER A 131 -39.76 9.10 27.55
C SER A 131 -38.96 9.48 28.80
N ILE A 132 -38.18 10.55 28.70
CA ILE A 132 -38.26 11.72 29.61
C ILE A 132 -37.66 12.96 28.92
N SER A 133 -38.52 13.94 28.72
CA SER A 133 -38.29 15.40 28.66
C SER A 133 -39.61 16.03 29.15
N PRO A 134 -39.74 17.32 29.56
CA PRO A 134 -38.77 18.38 29.92
C PRO A 134 -39.22 19.31 31.11
N THR A 135 -38.57 20.48 31.25
CA THR A 135 -38.99 21.79 31.84
C THR A 135 -38.47 22.14 33.26
N ARG A 136 -38.03 23.37 33.62
CA ARG A 136 -38.37 24.76 33.19
C ARG A 136 -37.21 25.77 33.43
N ASP A 137 -37.14 26.79 32.55
CA ASP A 137 -37.03 28.27 32.72
C ASP A 137 -35.91 28.85 33.66
N GLU A 138 -35.17 29.95 33.45
CA GLU A 138 -35.18 31.20 32.67
C GLU A 138 -33.71 31.72 32.62
N ASP A 139 -33.13 32.10 31.48
CA ASP A 139 -33.06 33.45 30.90
C ASP A 139 -31.69 34.15 31.15
N ARG A 140 -31.02 34.54 30.06
CA ARG A 140 -30.53 35.91 29.80
C ARG A 140 -29.14 36.04 29.12
N ASP A 141 -29.26 36.37 27.84
CA ASP A 141 -28.53 37.39 27.04
C ASP A 141 -27.12 37.18 26.45
N GLN A 142 -27.13 37.41 25.13
CA GLN A 142 -26.18 38.17 24.28
C GLN A 142 -24.91 37.51 23.71
N GLN A 143 -25.01 37.13 22.43
CA GLN A 143 -23.96 37.25 21.40
C GLN A 143 -23.75 38.76 21.08
N PRO A 144 -22.59 39.33 20.62
CA PRO A 144 -21.77 38.85 19.49
C PRO A 144 -20.26 39.22 19.46
N ASP A 145 -19.57 38.72 18.43
CA ASP A 145 -18.37 39.22 17.72
C ASP A 145 -17.26 40.02 18.48
N ARG A 146 -15.98 39.62 18.28
CA ARG A 146 -14.88 40.41 17.65
C ARG A 146 -13.46 40.07 18.17
N TYR A 147 -12.54 39.87 17.21
CA TYR A 147 -11.14 40.35 17.10
C TYR A 147 -10.07 40.12 18.22
N LEU A 148 -8.93 39.55 17.79
CA LEU A 148 -7.53 40.01 17.99
C LEU A 148 -6.69 39.60 19.23
N SER A 149 -5.47 39.13 18.91
CA SER A 149 -4.15 39.15 19.59
C SER A 149 -4.02 38.99 21.11
N ASP A 150 -3.20 38.01 21.54
CA ASP A 150 -1.77 38.18 21.84
C ASP A 150 -1.05 36.82 21.71
#